data_AF-A0A1N7FN24-F1
#
_entry.id   AF-A0A1N7FN24-F1
#
_cell.length_a   1.000
_cell.length_b   1.000
_cell.length_c   1.000
_cell.angle_alpha   90.00
_cell.angle_beta   90.00
_cell.angle_gamma   90.00
#
_symmetry.space_group_name_H-M   'P 1'
#
loop_
_entity.id
_entity.type
_entity.pdbx_description
1 polymer ?
#
loop_
_entity_poly.entity_id
_entity_poly.type
_entity_poly.pdbx_seq_one_letter_code
_entity_poly.pdbx_strand_id
1 'polypeptide(L)' 'MSNSQCWNAAATEGLVLGLLRDAEPHDLPSNQAKDSFFQETVRKSAYSQFTNVFSFFISRGWTQPQPEADEELE' A
#
# COMPACT_ATOMS: atom_id res chain seq x y z
N MET A 1 -19.93 -5.02 1.92
CA MET A 1 -18.95 -6.13 2.04
C MET A 1 -17.61 -5.58 1.58
N SER A 2 -16.89 -4.92 2.48
CA SER A 2 -15.59 -4.34 2.15
C SER A 2 -14.59 -5.47 2.02
N ASN A 3 -14.04 -5.65 0.82
CA ASN A 3 -12.85 -6.46 0.58
C ASN A 3 -11.66 -5.78 1.26
N SER A 4 -11.61 -5.84 2.60
CA SER A 4 -10.39 -5.62 3.37
C SER A 4 -9.47 -6.80 3.09
N GLN A 5 -8.89 -6.80 1.89
CA GLN A 5 -7.97 -7.84 1.44
C GLN A 5 -6.86 -7.98 2.49
N CYS A 6 -6.61 -9.23 2.88
CA CYS A 6 -5.63 -9.61 3.89
C CYS A 6 -4.20 -9.32 3.40
N TRP A 7 -3.75 -8.07 3.49
CA TRP A 7 -2.37 -7.67 3.15
C TRP A 7 -1.35 -8.08 4.23
N ASN A 8 -1.79 -8.67 5.34
CA ASN A 8 -0.98 -8.98 6.53
C ASN A 8 -0.17 -10.29 6.43
N ALA A 9 -0.09 -10.93 5.27
CA ALA A 9 0.80 -12.07 5.08
C ALA A 9 2.25 -11.57 5.01
N ALA A 10 3.05 -11.87 6.03
CA ALA A 10 4.35 -11.27 6.33
C ALA A 10 5.52 -11.71 5.41
N ALA A 11 5.27 -12.08 4.15
CA ALA A 11 6.30 -12.49 3.18
C ALA A 11 5.96 -12.09 1.72
N THR A 12 5.14 -11.05 1.54
CA THR A 12 4.37 -10.85 0.32
C THR A 12 4.80 -9.63 -0.50
N GLU A 13 5.91 -8.94 -0.22
CA GLU A 13 6.33 -7.79 -1.04
C GLU A 13 6.54 -8.21 -2.51
N GLY A 14 7.36 -9.24 -2.74
CA GLY A 14 7.64 -9.73 -4.09
C GLY A 14 6.41 -10.30 -4.80
N LEU A 15 5.51 -10.94 -4.06
CA LEU A 15 4.24 -11.46 -4.59
C LEU A 15 3.25 -10.33 -4.92
N VAL A 16 3.10 -9.33 -4.05
CA VAL A 16 2.29 -8.14 -4.30
C VAL A 16 2.84 -7.39 -5.51
N LEU A 17 4.16 -7.21 -5.61
CA LEU A 17 4.79 -6.60 -6.78
C LEU A 17 4.55 -7.39 -8.07
N GLY A 18 4.67 -8.72 -8.02
CA GLY A 18 4.40 -9.60 -9.15
C GLY A 18 2.96 -9.43 -9.64
N LEU A 19 2.00 -9.55 -8.71
CA LEU A 19 0.58 -9.35 -9.00
C LEU A 19 0.28 -7.96 -9.56
N LEU A 20 0.89 -6.90 -9.02
CA LEU A 20 0.69 -5.53 -9.51
C LEU A 20 1.33 -5.29 -10.88
N ARG A 21 2.40 -6.01 -11.22
CA ARG A 21 3.04 -5.94 -12.55
C ARG A 21 2.24 -6.69 -13.60
N ASP A 22 1.65 -7.82 -13.24
CA ASP A 22 0.85 -8.66 -14.13
C ASP A 22 -0.61 -8.18 -14.24
N ALA A 23 -1.10 -7.41 -13.26
CA ALA A 23 -2.45 -6.85 -13.25
C ALA A 23 -2.66 -5.84 -14.40
N GLU A 24 -3.82 -5.94 -15.05
CA GLU A 24 -4.23 -4.93 -16.02
C GLU A 24 -4.49 -3.58 -15.33
N PRO A 25 -4.39 -2.44 -16.05
CA PRO A 25 -4.60 -1.12 -15.46
C PRO A 25 -5.96 -0.95 -14.75
N HIS A 26 -6.96 -1.73 -15.14
CA HIS A 26 -8.29 -1.74 -14.53
C HIS A 26 -8.36 -2.53 -13.21
N ASP A 27 -7.44 -3.48 -13.01
CA ASP A 27 -7.33 -4.29 -11.79
C ASP A 27 -6.40 -3.66 -10.75
N LEU A 28 -5.71 -2.57 -11.11
CA LEU A 28 -4.88 -1.85 -10.16
C LEU A 28 -5.72 -1.26 -9.02
N PRO A 29 -5.19 -1.26 -7.79
CA PRO A 29 -5.90 -0.70 -6.66
C PRO A 29 -6.20 0.78 -6.88
N SER A 30 -7.41 1.20 -6.50
CA SER A 30 -7.81 2.60 -6.46
C SER A 30 -6.87 3.42 -5.57
N ASN A 31 -6.78 4.74 -5.79
CA ASN A 31 -5.95 5.61 -4.95
C ASN A 31 -6.31 5.50 -3.46
N GLN A 32 -7.59 5.44 -3.12
CA GLN A 32 -8.04 5.21 -1.74
C GLN A 32 -7.50 3.90 -1.13
N ALA A 33 -7.42 2.83 -1.91
CA ALA A 33 -6.88 1.55 -1.44
C ALA A 33 -5.36 1.63 -1.23
N LYS A 34 -4.64 2.35 -2.10
CA LYS A 34 -3.20 2.63 -1.93
C LYS A 34 -2.94 3.47 -0.67
N ASP A 35 -3.77 4.46 -0.41
CA ASP A 35 -3.65 5.34 0.76
C ASP A 35 -3.87 4.55 2.05
N SER A 36 -4.96 3.76 2.14
CA SER A 36 -5.22 2.90 3.30
C SER A 36 -4.10 1.86 3.51
N PHE A 37 -3.57 1.29 2.42
CA PHE A 37 -2.43 0.38 2.50
C PHE A 37 -1.18 1.06 3.04
N PHE A 38 -0.85 2.26 2.54
CA PHE A 38 0.26 3.06 3.03
C PHE A 38 0.12 3.34 4.53
N GLN A 39 -1.04 3.85 4.98
CA GLN A 39 -1.28 4.12 6.40
C GLN A 39 -1.09 2.86 7.27
N GLU A 40 -1.64 1.73 6.84
CA GLU A 40 -1.50 0.46 7.58
C GLU A 40 -0.03 0.00 7.66
N THR A 41 0.74 0.11 6.57
CA THR A 41 2.17 -0.24 6.60
C THR A 41 2.99 0.71 7.47
N VAL A 42 2.65 2.00 7.52
CA VAL A 42 3.29 2.97 8.40
C VAL A 42 2.97 2.65 9.86
N ARG A 43 1.69 2.46 10.19
CA ARG A 43 1.24 2.09 11.55
C ARG A 43 1.92 0.81 12.06
N LYS A 44 2.14 -0.17 11.18
CA LYS A 44 2.82 -1.43 11.51
C LYS A 44 4.35 -1.37 11.42
N SER A 45 4.93 -0.20 11.15
CA SER A 45 6.38 -0.06 10.88
C SER A 45 6.91 -1.02 9.78
N ALA A 46 6.04 -1.43 8.87
CA ALA A 46 6.34 -2.31 7.74
C ALA A 46 6.61 -1.53 6.44
N TYR A 47 6.55 -0.19 6.46
CA TYR A 47 6.77 0.66 5.29
C TYR A 47 8.06 0.30 4.52
N SER A 48 9.16 0.07 5.24
CA SER A 48 10.45 -0.30 4.64
C SER A 48 10.37 -1.59 3.81
N GLN A 49 9.54 -2.55 4.22
CA GLN A 49 9.32 -3.83 3.53
C GLN A 49 8.46 -3.70 2.28
N PHE A 50 7.77 -2.57 2.05
CA PHE A 50 6.90 -2.36 0.90
C PHE A 50 7.34 -1.16 0.06
N THR A 51 8.54 -0.64 0.28
CA THR A 51 9.09 0.52 -0.43
C THR A 51 9.08 0.34 -1.96
N ASN A 52 9.31 -0.86 -2.47
CA ASN A 52 9.25 -1.12 -3.91
C ASN A 52 7.80 -1.07 -4.43
N VAL A 53 6.81 -1.52 -3.65
CA VAL A 53 5.39 -1.43 -3.99
C VAL A 53 4.95 0.03 -4.08
N PHE A 54 5.34 0.85 -3.11
CA PHE A 54 5.07 2.29 -3.13
C PHE A 54 5.77 2.98 -4.31
N SER A 55 7.02 2.62 -4.61
CA SER A 55 7.75 3.13 -5.77
C SER A 55 7.03 2.81 -7.08
N PHE A 56 6.45 1.60 -7.20
CA PHE A 56 5.63 1.23 -8.36
C PHE A 56 4.37 2.11 -8.46
N PHE A 57 3.64 2.32 -7.36
CA PHE A 57 2.48 3.21 -7.36
C PHE A 57 2.83 4.64 -7.76
N ILE A 58 3.92 5.20 -7.23
CA ILE A 58 4.39 6.55 -7.56
C ILE A 58 4.72 6.66 -9.05
N SER A 59 5.39 5.64 -9.62
CA SER A 59 5.69 5.60 -11.06
C SER A 59 4.43 5.61 -11.95
N ARG A 60 3.28 5.18 -11.41
CA ARG A 60 1.97 5.16 -12.07
C ARG A 60 1.11 6.38 -11.76
N GLY A 61 1.68 7.41 -11.11
CA GLY A 61 1.00 8.68 -10.82
C GLY A 61 0.24 8.72 -9.50
N TRP A 62 0.49 7.79 -8.57
CA TRP A 62 -0.01 7.91 -7.20
C TRP A 62 0.88 8.84 -6.39
N THR A 63 0.26 9.75 -5.64
CA THR A 63 0.98 10.64 -4.70
C THR A 63 0.91 10.03 -3.31
N GLN A 64 2.07 9.80 -2.71
CA GLN A 64 2.15 9.28 -1.35
C GLN A 64 1.50 10.29 -0.38
N PRO A 65 0.46 9.90 0.39
CA PRO A 65 -0.16 10.79 1.35
C PRO A 65 0.78 11.00 2.54
N GLN A 66 0.56 12.08 3.30
CA GLN A 66 1.23 12.23 4.59
C GLN A 66 0.80 11.06 5.48
N PRO A 67 1.73 10.41 6.21
CA PRO A 67 1.32 9.49 7.26
C PRO A 67 0.37 10.26 8.17
N GLU A 68 -0.78 9.67 8.47
CA GLU A 68 -1.60 10.17 9.56
C GLU A 68 -0.66 10.13 10.76
N ALA A 69 -0.19 11.30 11.19
CA ALA A 69 0.39 11.41 12.51
C ALA A 69 -0.74 10.89 13.40
N ASP A 70 -0.50 9.77 14.10
CA ASP A 70 -1.26 9.47 15.30
C ASP A 70 -1.30 10.80 16.04
N GLU A 71 -2.45 11.49 16.01
CA GLU A 71 -2.66 12.71 16.78
C GLU A 71 -2.28 12.29 18.20
N GLU A 72 -1.08 12.69 18.60
CA GLU A 72 -0.54 12.46 19.92
C GLU A 72 -1.60 13.03 20.85
N LEU A 73 -2.22 12.11 21.60
CA LEU A 73 -3.03 12.40 22.77
C LEU A 73 -2.35 13.53 23.56
N GLU A 74 -2.92 14.74 23.51
CA GLU A 74 -2.76 15.75 24.56
C GLU A 74 -3.77 15.51 25.69
#